data_AF-A0A2P5VWH3-F1
#
_entry.id   AF-A0A2P5VWH3-F1
#
_cell.length_a   1.000
_cell.length_b   1.000
_cell.length_c   1.000
_cell.angle_alpha   90.00
_cell.angle_beta   90.00
_cell.angle_gamma   90.00
#
_symmetry.space_group_name_H-M   'P 1'
#
loop_
_entity.id
_entity.type
_entity.pdbx_description
1 polymer ?
#
loop_
_entity_poly.entity_id
_entity_poly.type
_entity_poly.pdbx_seq_one_letter_code
_entity_poly.pdbx_strand_id
1 'polypeptide(L)'
;MGKKMKMNPLFIFLLGTIFTSIVAEPVKDKQALLDFIQHIHHSRSLKWSKQDSVCNTWVGVACNNDHSRVIGLHLPGMGFHGPIPRNTLSRLSALEVLSLRSNAISGSFPSDFAQLKNLTTLYLQFNNFSGPLPDFSIWNNLTIVNLSNNGFNGSINPSVSKSSHLTALNLSYNSLSGDIPDINIPSLQQLDLSNNNLTGVIPNSLERFPSWAFSKRGEDRTPLDWETRLKIAIGAARGIAFIHTQNNGKLVHGNIKASNIFLNSERYGCVSDIGLAAVMSPMPLPVMRAAGYRAPEVTDTRKATQASDVYSFGVFLLELLTGKSPIHATSGEEIVHLVRWVHSVVREEWTAEVFDVELLRYPNIEEEMVEMLQIAMSCVARVVEQRPKMAGLVKMVEEIRRVNNGNQLSFETKSEASASTSIPHAVAETTSSSTVPLKKNNERKLSLV
;
A
#
# COMPACT_ATOMS: atom_id res chain seq x y z
N MET A 1 38.09 82.79 -11.09
CA MET A 1 38.35 81.87 -9.97
C MET A 1 37.12 80.96 -9.79
N GLY A 2 37.01 79.90 -10.59
CA GLY A 2 35.84 79.01 -10.61
C GLY A 2 36.17 77.66 -10.00
N LYS A 3 35.52 77.30 -8.88
CA LYS A 3 35.71 76.03 -8.17
C LYS A 3 35.18 74.87 -9.02
N LYS A 4 36.07 73.93 -9.38
CA LYS A 4 35.73 72.64 -10.01
C LYS A 4 35.05 71.74 -8.97
N MET A 5 33.78 71.42 -9.23
CA MET A 5 33.02 70.39 -8.53
C MET A 5 33.44 69.02 -9.07
N LYS A 6 34.04 68.18 -8.23
CA LYS A 6 34.43 66.79 -8.58
C LYS A 6 33.17 65.91 -8.60
N MET A 7 32.87 65.36 -9.77
CA MET A 7 31.83 64.37 -9.99
C MET A 7 32.40 62.98 -9.68
N ASN A 8 31.73 62.24 -8.80
CA ASN A 8 32.15 60.92 -8.30
C ASN A 8 31.88 59.85 -9.38
N PRO A 9 32.79 58.91 -9.68
CA PRO A 9 32.54 57.86 -10.65
C PRO A 9 31.77 56.73 -9.97
N LEU A 10 30.46 56.89 -9.86
CA LEU A 10 29.54 55.84 -9.44
C LEU A 10 28.67 55.48 -10.63
N PHE A 11 29.31 54.99 -11.70
CA PHE A 11 28.62 54.41 -12.85
C PHE A 11 29.48 53.29 -13.43
N ILE A 12 28.87 52.12 -13.60
CA ILE A 12 29.33 50.94 -14.37
C ILE A 12 30.27 49.99 -13.62
N PHE A 13 29.66 49.03 -12.89
CA PHE A 13 29.91 47.59 -13.08
C PHE A 13 28.70 46.82 -12.58
N LEU A 14 27.65 46.77 -13.41
CA LEU A 14 26.55 45.81 -13.25
C LEU A 14 27.01 44.49 -13.90
N LEU A 15 27.90 43.75 -13.21
CA LEU A 15 28.14 42.35 -13.54
C LEU A 15 26.95 41.58 -12.99
N GLY A 16 26.05 41.18 -13.89
CA GLY A 16 24.89 40.38 -13.56
C GLY A 16 25.33 39.16 -12.75
N THR A 17 24.91 39.10 -11.48
CA THR A 17 24.87 37.85 -10.75
C THR A 17 23.82 36.99 -11.44
N ILE A 18 24.27 36.14 -12.36
CA ILE A 18 23.52 34.94 -12.68
C ILE A 18 23.45 34.20 -11.34
N PHE A 19 22.30 34.29 -10.66
CA PHE A 19 21.95 33.33 -9.62
C PHE A 19 21.81 31.99 -10.36
N THR A 20 22.93 31.32 -10.61
CA THR A 20 22.88 29.88 -10.75
C THR A 20 22.50 29.41 -9.36
N SER A 21 21.25 28.96 -9.20
CA SER A 21 20.90 28.16 -8.04
C SER A 21 21.92 27.02 -8.01
N ILE A 22 22.90 27.09 -7.11
CA ILE A 22 23.80 25.99 -6.84
C ILE A 22 22.90 24.93 -6.22
N VAL A 23 22.37 24.04 -7.06
CA VAL A 23 21.66 22.86 -6.58
C VAL A 23 22.69 22.07 -5.79
N ALA A 24 22.49 21.96 -4.47
CA ALA A 24 23.33 21.10 -3.66
C ALA A 24 23.16 19.66 -4.18
N GLU A 25 24.27 19.01 -4.53
CA GLU A 25 24.27 17.61 -4.94
C GLU A 25 24.83 16.78 -3.79
N PRO A 26 24.16 15.68 -3.38
CA PRO A 26 24.57 14.90 -2.22
C PRO A 26 25.71 13.94 -2.60
N VAL A 27 26.92 14.47 -2.85
CA VAL A 27 28.06 13.72 -3.44
C VAL A 27 28.38 12.41 -2.70
N LYS A 28 28.31 12.41 -1.36
CA LYS A 28 28.58 11.21 -0.54
C LYS A 28 27.47 10.16 -0.68
N ASP A 29 26.21 10.60 -0.65
CA ASP A 29 25.07 9.70 -0.76
C ASP A 29 24.99 9.13 -2.19
N LYS A 30 25.32 9.94 -3.20
CA LYS A 30 25.51 9.50 -4.60
C LYS A 30 26.53 8.37 -4.71
N GLN A 31 27.72 8.55 -4.14
CA GLN A 31 28.74 7.50 -4.16
C GLN A 31 28.27 6.25 -3.43
N ALA A 32 27.52 6.41 -2.32
CA ALA A 32 26.98 5.28 -1.57
C ALA A 32 26.05 4.39 -2.41
N LEU A 33 25.18 5.02 -3.18
CA LEU A 33 24.23 4.37 -4.08
C LEU A 33 24.91 3.77 -5.33
N LEU A 34 25.93 4.44 -5.90
CA LEU A 34 26.72 3.86 -6.99
C LEU A 34 27.46 2.60 -6.55
N ASP A 35 28.07 2.63 -5.37
CA ASP A 35 28.74 1.45 -4.83
C ASP A 35 27.73 0.33 -4.54
N PHE A 36 26.53 0.65 -4.05
CA PHE A 36 25.46 -0.34 -3.88
C PHE A 36 25.12 -1.03 -5.20
N ILE A 37 24.79 -0.26 -6.25
CA ILE A 37 24.34 -0.85 -7.52
C ILE A 37 25.47 -1.60 -8.25
N GLN A 38 26.72 -1.16 -8.07
CA GLN A 38 27.88 -1.84 -8.65
C GLN A 38 28.14 -3.21 -8.02
N HIS A 39 27.84 -3.38 -6.73
CA HIS A 39 28.18 -4.58 -5.98
C HIS A 39 27.00 -5.52 -5.73
N ILE A 40 25.75 -5.07 -5.87
CA ILE A 40 24.58 -5.95 -5.79
C ILE A 40 24.28 -6.56 -7.16
N HIS A 41 24.00 -7.86 -7.18
CA HIS A 41 23.58 -8.50 -8.41
C HIS A 41 22.14 -8.13 -8.75
N HIS A 42 21.90 -7.82 -10.03
CA HIS A 42 20.61 -7.33 -10.48
C HIS A 42 20.37 -7.68 -11.95
N SER A 43 19.13 -8.02 -12.31
CA SER A 43 18.74 -8.36 -13.67
C SER A 43 18.15 -7.18 -14.46
N ARG A 44 17.70 -6.13 -13.77
CA ARG A 44 17.18 -4.90 -14.39
C ARG A 44 18.17 -3.77 -14.25
N SER A 45 18.46 -3.09 -15.37
CA SER A 45 19.35 -1.92 -15.36
C SER A 45 18.63 -0.71 -14.74
N LEU A 46 19.23 -0.14 -13.69
CA LEU A 46 18.87 1.18 -13.20
C LEU A 46 19.57 2.23 -14.05
N LYS A 47 18.82 3.24 -14.52
CA LYS A 47 19.37 4.39 -15.26
C LYS A 47 20.07 5.39 -14.33
N TRP A 48 20.92 4.89 -13.43
CA TRP A 48 21.69 5.72 -12.51
C TRP A 48 23.04 6.04 -13.15
N SER A 49 23.18 7.29 -13.57
CA SER A 49 24.37 7.80 -14.24
C SER A 49 25.22 8.64 -13.29
N LYS A 50 26.56 8.56 -13.42
CA LYS A 50 27.47 9.41 -12.65
C LYS A 50 27.30 10.90 -12.97
N GLN A 51 26.84 11.20 -14.19
CA GLN A 51 26.69 12.55 -14.71
C GLN A 51 25.38 13.20 -14.24
N ASP A 52 24.35 12.41 -13.92
CA ASP A 52 23.03 12.93 -13.62
C ASP A 52 22.88 13.26 -12.13
N SER A 53 22.02 14.23 -11.80
CA SER A 53 21.76 14.62 -10.41
C SER A 53 20.91 13.57 -9.70
N VAL A 54 21.39 13.08 -8.56
CA VAL A 54 20.69 12.04 -7.78
C VAL A 54 19.27 12.44 -7.44
N CYS A 55 19.09 13.67 -6.95
CA CYS A 55 17.79 14.13 -6.45
C CYS A 55 16.75 14.44 -7.54
N ASN A 56 17.18 14.58 -8.80
CA ASN A 56 16.29 15.02 -9.88
C ASN A 56 16.01 13.93 -10.93
N THR A 57 16.86 12.90 -11.00
CA THR A 57 16.84 11.95 -12.14
C THR A 57 16.82 10.50 -11.73
N TRP A 58 17.29 10.16 -10.53
CA TRP A 58 17.43 8.77 -10.15
C TRP A 58 16.12 8.22 -9.64
N VAL A 59 15.57 7.28 -10.41
CA VAL A 59 14.38 6.53 -10.04
C VAL A 59 14.57 5.91 -8.66
N GLY A 60 13.58 6.09 -7.80
CA GLY A 60 13.56 5.51 -6.47
C GLY A 60 14.34 6.29 -5.41
N VAL A 61 14.88 7.47 -5.72
CA VAL A 61 15.62 8.28 -4.75
C VAL A 61 14.85 9.55 -4.41
N ALA A 62 14.64 9.78 -3.11
CA ALA A 62 14.06 11.01 -2.59
C ALA A 62 15.11 11.78 -1.76
N CYS A 63 15.18 13.09 -1.96
CA CYS A 63 16.08 13.98 -1.22
C CYS A 63 15.32 14.93 -0.31
N ASN A 64 16.01 15.47 0.70
CA ASN A 64 15.47 16.53 1.53
C ASN A 64 15.28 17.85 0.74
N ASN A 65 14.54 18.80 1.32
CA ASN A 65 14.11 20.03 0.65
C ASN A 65 15.24 20.88 0.03
N ASP A 66 16.45 20.84 0.60
CA ASP A 66 17.60 21.58 0.10
C ASP A 66 18.50 20.75 -0.85
N HIS A 67 18.07 19.51 -1.17
CA HIS A 67 18.75 18.53 -2.02
C HIS A 67 20.14 18.11 -1.49
N SER A 68 20.47 18.43 -0.25
CA SER A 68 21.79 18.15 0.32
C SER A 68 21.99 16.69 0.71
N ARG A 69 20.91 15.93 0.94
CA ARG A 69 20.92 14.55 1.46
C ARG A 69 19.85 13.68 0.82
N VAL A 70 20.14 12.40 0.66
CA VAL A 70 19.15 11.35 0.34
C VAL A 70 18.43 10.94 1.62
N ILE A 71 17.10 11.04 1.62
CA ILE A 71 16.23 10.69 2.74
C ILE A 71 15.34 9.48 2.44
N GLY A 72 15.10 9.16 1.17
CA GLY A 72 14.31 7.99 0.78
C GLY A 72 15.00 7.18 -0.32
N LEU A 73 15.00 5.87 -0.16
CA LEU A 73 15.44 4.91 -1.17
C LEU A 73 14.41 3.82 -1.34
N HIS A 74 13.89 3.70 -2.56
CA HIS A 74 12.75 2.84 -2.86
C HIS A 74 12.93 2.15 -4.20
N LEU A 75 13.29 0.88 -4.13
CA LEU A 75 13.66 0.06 -5.28
C LEU A 75 12.93 -1.29 -5.23
N PRO A 76 11.57 -1.29 -5.25
CA PRO A 76 10.82 -2.53 -5.27
C PRO A 76 10.98 -3.23 -6.63
N GLY A 77 11.06 -4.56 -6.65
CA GLY A 77 10.94 -5.30 -7.93
C GLY A 77 12.07 -5.06 -8.94
N MET A 78 13.23 -4.60 -8.50
CA MET A 78 14.37 -4.30 -9.37
C MET A 78 15.16 -5.54 -9.81
N GLY A 79 14.73 -6.73 -9.39
CA GLY A 79 15.41 -7.98 -9.68
C GLY A 79 16.75 -8.11 -8.95
N PHE A 80 16.90 -7.44 -7.81
CA PHE A 80 18.08 -7.56 -6.96
C PHE A 80 18.16 -8.96 -6.34
N HIS A 81 19.34 -9.54 -6.29
CA HIS A 81 19.54 -10.84 -5.66
C HIS A 81 20.92 -10.96 -4.99
N GLY A 82 21.04 -11.95 -4.09
CA GLY A 82 22.21 -12.07 -3.24
C GLY A 82 22.17 -11.13 -2.02
N PRO A 83 23.21 -11.12 -1.18
CA PRO A 83 23.26 -10.28 0.01
C PRO A 83 23.45 -8.80 -0.31
N ILE A 84 22.88 -7.93 0.53
CA ILE A 84 23.14 -6.49 0.46
C ILE A 84 24.64 -6.26 0.72
N PRO A 85 25.36 -5.59 -0.20
CA PRO A 85 26.77 -5.28 -0.01
C PRO A 85 26.99 -4.40 1.23
N ARG A 86 27.87 -4.84 2.14
CA ARG A 86 28.22 -4.08 3.34
C ARG A 86 28.84 -2.72 3.01
N ASN A 87 28.69 -1.76 3.91
CA ASN A 87 29.24 -0.42 3.81
C ASN A 87 28.81 0.33 2.53
N THR A 88 27.64 0.00 1.97
CA THR A 88 27.05 0.71 0.84
C THR A 88 25.92 1.60 1.31
N LEU A 89 24.71 1.05 1.45
CA LEU A 89 23.50 1.77 1.86
C LEU A 89 23.60 2.32 3.29
N SER A 90 24.38 1.70 4.18
CA SER A 90 24.57 2.18 5.56
C SER A 90 25.20 3.58 5.65
N ARG A 91 25.84 4.06 4.58
CA ARG A 91 26.46 5.40 4.51
C ARG A 91 25.43 6.52 4.32
N LEU A 92 24.19 6.20 3.96
CA LEU A 92 23.10 7.16 3.80
C LEU A 92 22.58 7.61 5.17
N SER A 93 23.37 8.40 5.90
CA SER A 93 23.10 8.69 7.32
C SER A 93 21.84 9.53 7.59
N ALA A 94 21.28 10.16 6.57
CA ALA A 94 20.01 10.88 6.65
C ALA A 94 18.81 10.04 6.17
N LEU A 95 19.00 8.77 5.82
CA LEU A 95 17.94 7.93 5.28
C LEU A 95 16.83 7.73 6.32
N GLU A 96 15.63 8.11 5.94
CA GLU A 96 14.39 7.97 6.71
C GLU A 96 13.60 6.78 6.19
N VAL A 97 13.52 6.59 4.87
CA VAL A 97 12.75 5.51 4.27
C VAL A 97 13.64 4.59 3.44
N LEU A 98 13.57 3.29 3.74
CA LEU A 98 14.22 2.25 2.93
C LEU A 98 13.21 1.20 2.49
N SER A 99 13.04 1.05 1.18
CA SER A 99 12.22 0.02 0.56
C SER A 99 13.03 -0.76 -0.49
N LEU A 100 13.27 -2.04 -0.21
CA LEU A 100 13.89 -3.01 -1.14
C LEU A 100 12.99 -4.24 -1.36
N ARG A 101 11.69 -4.08 -1.14
CA ARG A 101 10.71 -5.16 -1.20
C ARG A 101 10.60 -5.82 -2.58
N SER A 102 10.04 -7.02 -2.64
CA SER A 102 9.75 -7.72 -3.90
C SER A 102 10.98 -7.95 -4.77
N ASN A 103 12.11 -8.26 -4.14
CA ASN A 103 13.34 -8.65 -4.82
C ASN A 103 13.70 -10.11 -4.43
N ALA A 104 14.85 -10.59 -4.85
CA ALA A 104 15.40 -11.90 -4.45
C ALA A 104 16.64 -11.73 -3.56
N ILE A 105 16.69 -10.66 -2.75
CA ILE A 105 17.81 -10.37 -1.85
C ILE A 105 17.89 -11.46 -0.79
N SER A 106 19.08 -12.00 -0.56
CA SER A 106 19.30 -13.14 0.35
C SER A 106 20.32 -12.84 1.44
N GLY A 107 20.64 -13.82 2.28
CA GLY A 107 21.57 -13.65 3.40
C GLY A 107 20.93 -13.01 4.63
N SER A 108 21.75 -12.62 5.60
CA SER A 108 21.28 -12.03 6.85
C SER A 108 20.97 -10.54 6.74
N PHE A 109 20.13 -10.02 7.63
CA PHE A 109 19.95 -8.57 7.76
C PHE A 109 21.31 -7.88 8.01
N PRO A 110 21.67 -6.81 7.27
CA PRO A 110 22.97 -6.17 7.42
C PRO A 110 23.12 -5.47 8.78
N SER A 111 24.12 -5.86 9.56
CA SER A 111 24.35 -5.28 10.90
C SER A 111 24.78 -3.82 10.86
N ASP A 112 25.38 -3.37 9.76
CA ASP A 112 25.80 -1.99 9.51
C ASP A 112 24.62 -1.03 9.29
N PHE A 113 23.40 -1.54 9.06
CA PHE A 113 22.19 -0.71 9.02
C PHE A 113 21.85 -0.09 10.39
N ALA A 114 22.51 -0.54 11.46
CA ALA A 114 22.49 0.14 12.75
C ALA A 114 23.00 1.61 12.68
N GLN A 115 23.70 2.00 11.60
CA GLN A 115 24.15 3.37 11.32
C GLN A 115 23.04 4.29 10.79
N LEU A 116 21.93 3.75 10.29
CA LEU A 116 20.81 4.50 9.71
C LEU A 116 19.92 5.08 10.81
N LYS A 117 20.44 6.01 11.62
CA LYS A 117 19.77 6.49 12.85
C LYS A 117 18.47 7.24 12.63
N ASN A 118 18.24 7.75 11.42
CA ASN A 118 17.05 8.50 11.06
C ASN A 118 15.91 7.64 10.50
N LEU A 119 16.11 6.31 10.41
CA LEU A 119 15.14 5.43 9.78
C LEU A 119 13.78 5.48 10.49
N THR A 120 12.74 5.80 9.72
CA THR A 120 11.33 5.83 10.12
C THR A 120 10.58 4.64 9.54
N THR A 121 10.90 4.27 8.29
CA THR A 121 10.15 3.25 7.55
C THR A 121 11.09 2.24 6.89
N LEU A 122 10.81 0.95 7.11
CA LEU A 122 11.57 -0.17 6.57
C LEU A 122 10.68 -1.21 5.90
N TYR A 123 10.82 -1.35 4.58
CA TYR A 123 10.10 -2.33 3.75
C TYR A 123 11.08 -3.30 3.09
N LEU A 124 11.14 -4.53 3.58
CA LEU A 124 11.98 -5.61 3.03
C LEU A 124 11.19 -6.88 2.69
N GLN A 125 9.85 -6.79 2.69
CA GLN A 125 9.00 -7.94 2.42
C GLN A 125 9.24 -8.54 1.04
N PHE A 126 8.98 -9.85 0.88
CA PHE A 126 9.27 -10.61 -0.35
C PHE A 126 10.69 -10.49 -0.79
N ASN A 127 11.54 -11.03 0.05
CA ASN A 127 12.91 -11.31 -0.27
C ASN A 127 13.22 -12.71 0.26
N ASN A 128 14.48 -13.08 0.22
CA ASN A 128 14.98 -14.36 0.69
C ASN A 128 15.95 -14.15 1.89
N PHE A 129 15.69 -13.13 2.72
CA PHE A 129 16.47 -12.88 3.93
C PHE A 129 16.38 -14.06 4.89
N SER A 130 17.41 -14.25 5.70
CA SER A 130 17.53 -15.36 6.66
C SER A 130 18.22 -14.91 7.95
N GLY A 131 18.22 -15.77 8.97
CA GLY A 131 18.82 -15.44 10.27
C GLY A 131 17.90 -14.60 11.17
N PRO A 132 18.43 -14.05 12.28
CA PRO A 132 17.60 -13.37 13.27
C PRO A 132 17.10 -12.01 12.79
N LEU A 133 16.00 -11.55 13.40
CA LEU A 133 15.51 -10.18 13.25
C LEU A 133 16.54 -9.17 13.78
N PRO A 134 16.62 -7.97 13.19
CA PRO A 134 17.41 -6.88 13.77
C PRO A 134 16.82 -6.38 15.09
N ASP A 135 17.65 -5.74 15.90
CA ASP A 135 17.18 -5.02 17.08
C ASP A 135 16.57 -3.68 16.68
N PHE A 136 15.23 -3.63 16.64
CA PHE A 136 14.47 -2.43 16.26
C PHE A 136 14.68 -1.25 17.22
N SER A 137 15.13 -1.50 18.44
CA SER A 137 15.36 -0.44 19.44
C SER A 137 16.53 0.50 19.09
N ILE A 138 17.32 0.15 18.07
CA ILE A 138 18.43 0.95 17.56
C ILE A 138 17.94 2.20 16.80
N TRP A 139 16.71 2.16 16.26
CA TRP A 139 16.11 3.21 15.44
C TRP A 139 14.99 3.92 16.22
N ASN A 140 15.31 5.06 16.82
CA ASN A 140 14.40 5.76 17.74
C ASN A 140 13.14 6.31 17.06
N ASN A 141 13.20 6.61 15.76
CA ASN A 141 12.10 7.22 15.02
C ASN A 141 11.28 6.21 14.20
N LEU A 142 11.52 4.91 14.40
CA LEU A 142 10.90 3.87 13.59
C LEU A 142 9.39 3.80 13.82
N THR A 143 8.63 3.97 12.75
CA THR A 143 7.16 3.97 12.74
C THR A 143 6.60 2.72 12.04
N ILE A 144 7.19 2.32 10.92
CA ILE A 144 6.67 1.21 10.11
C ILE A 144 7.79 0.22 9.78
N VAL A 145 7.50 -1.06 10.05
CA VAL A 145 8.38 -2.18 9.68
C VAL A 145 7.56 -3.27 9.01
N ASN A 146 7.95 -3.64 7.80
CA ASN A 146 7.46 -4.84 7.14
C ASN A 146 8.62 -5.72 6.67
N LEU A 147 8.77 -6.86 7.33
CA LEU A 147 9.75 -7.90 7.02
C LEU A 147 9.08 -9.20 6.60
N SER A 148 7.80 -9.16 6.23
CA SER A 148 7.03 -10.36 5.90
C SER A 148 7.55 -11.10 4.68
N ASN A 149 7.17 -12.37 4.51
CA ASN A 149 7.54 -13.17 3.33
C ASN A 149 9.06 -13.21 3.13
N ASN A 150 9.75 -13.70 4.16
CA ASN A 150 11.20 -13.92 4.19
C ASN A 150 11.49 -15.22 4.96
N GLY A 151 12.76 -15.53 5.19
CA GLY A 151 13.23 -16.65 5.99
C GLY A 151 13.80 -16.24 7.36
N PHE A 152 13.35 -15.12 7.96
CA PHE A 152 13.82 -14.71 9.29
C PHE A 152 13.47 -15.78 10.33
N ASN A 153 14.38 -16.04 11.27
CA ASN A 153 14.25 -17.09 12.27
C ASN A 153 14.66 -16.61 13.67
N GLY A 154 14.67 -17.52 14.66
CA GLY A 154 14.89 -17.17 16.05
C GLY A 154 13.68 -16.50 16.70
N SER A 155 13.87 -15.89 17.87
CA SER A 155 12.79 -15.27 18.65
C SER A 155 12.64 -13.78 18.38
N ILE A 156 11.42 -13.27 18.60
CA ILE A 156 11.17 -11.83 18.63
C ILE A 156 11.80 -11.27 19.92
N ASN A 157 12.76 -10.36 19.81
CA ASN A 157 13.44 -9.77 20.97
C ASN A 157 12.47 -8.85 21.75
N PRO A 158 12.36 -8.97 23.09
CA PRO A 158 11.58 -8.04 23.91
C PRO A 158 11.97 -6.56 23.76
N SER A 159 13.17 -6.26 23.24
CA SER A 159 13.57 -4.88 22.92
C SER A 159 12.65 -4.19 21.90
N VAL A 160 11.86 -4.93 21.12
CA VAL A 160 10.87 -4.36 20.19
C VAL A 160 9.91 -3.39 20.89
N SER A 161 9.59 -3.63 22.15
CA SER A 161 8.70 -2.81 22.97
C SER A 161 9.29 -1.43 23.29
N LYS A 162 10.59 -1.22 23.04
CA LYS A 162 11.27 0.08 23.19
C LYS A 162 11.06 1.00 21.98
N SER A 163 10.60 0.50 20.84
CA SER A 163 10.29 1.30 19.65
C SER A 163 8.96 2.02 19.85
N SER A 164 8.97 3.08 20.67
CA SER A 164 7.77 3.78 21.16
C SER A 164 6.95 4.52 20.10
N HIS A 165 7.51 4.70 18.90
CA HIS A 165 6.85 5.35 17.77
C HIS A 165 6.26 4.34 16.76
N LEU A 166 6.46 3.04 16.98
CA LEU A 166 6.04 2.01 16.04
C LEU A 166 4.51 1.96 15.96
N THR A 167 3.98 2.13 14.76
CA THR A 167 2.55 2.08 14.45
C THR A 167 2.17 0.80 13.73
N ALA A 168 3.08 0.25 12.92
CA ALA A 168 2.85 -0.98 12.17
C ALA A 168 4.08 -1.90 12.20
N LEU A 169 3.87 -3.16 12.59
CA LEU A 169 4.89 -4.21 12.58
C LEU A 169 4.36 -5.47 11.90
N ASN A 170 4.86 -5.77 10.69
CA ASN A 170 4.53 -7.01 9.99
C ASN A 170 5.75 -7.93 9.88
N LEU A 171 5.67 -9.07 10.55
CA LEU A 171 6.68 -10.13 10.56
C LEU A 171 6.11 -11.46 10.03
N SER A 172 4.96 -11.43 9.35
CA SER A 172 4.27 -12.62 8.89
C SER A 172 5.04 -13.42 7.83
N TYR A 173 4.73 -14.70 7.67
CA TYR A 173 5.38 -15.57 6.67
C TYR A 173 6.91 -15.56 6.81
N ASN A 174 7.36 -15.96 7.99
CA ASN A 174 8.77 -16.16 8.34
C ASN A 174 8.90 -17.48 9.12
N SER A 175 10.10 -17.77 9.61
CA SER A 175 10.42 -18.94 10.44
C SER A 175 10.69 -18.55 11.91
N LEU A 176 10.05 -17.48 12.41
CA LEU A 176 10.22 -17.03 13.79
C LEU A 176 9.66 -18.06 14.77
N SER A 177 10.29 -18.20 15.93
CA SER A 177 9.99 -19.24 16.90
C SER A 177 10.07 -18.74 18.34
N GLY A 178 9.63 -19.56 19.29
CA GLY A 178 9.55 -19.17 20.69
C GLY A 178 8.31 -18.32 20.97
N ASP A 179 8.27 -17.76 22.18
CA ASP A 179 7.09 -17.05 22.67
C ASP A 179 7.03 -15.61 22.17
N ILE A 180 5.83 -15.05 22.11
CA ILE A 180 5.62 -13.64 21.79
C ILE A 180 5.99 -12.81 23.04
N PRO A 181 6.95 -11.88 22.95
CA PRO A 181 7.30 -11.03 24.08
C PRO A 181 6.18 -10.03 24.40
N ASP A 182 6.24 -9.38 25.55
CA ASP A 182 5.30 -8.33 25.91
C ASP A 182 5.51 -7.08 25.03
N ILE A 183 4.74 -6.94 23.95
CA ILE A 183 4.80 -5.80 23.00
C ILE A 183 3.85 -4.68 23.45
N ASN A 184 4.20 -4.02 24.55
CA ASN A 184 3.44 -2.89 25.08
C ASN A 184 3.86 -1.55 24.44
N ILE A 185 3.53 -1.35 23.16
CA ILE A 185 3.84 -0.12 22.42
C ILE A 185 2.54 0.68 22.22
N PRO A 186 2.29 1.80 22.93
CA PRO A 186 0.99 2.49 22.88
C PRO A 186 0.55 2.96 21.49
N SER A 187 1.49 3.32 20.61
CA SER A 187 1.23 3.77 19.24
C SER A 187 0.90 2.66 18.25
N LEU A 188 1.14 1.39 18.62
CA LEU A 188 1.02 0.26 17.69
C LEU A 188 -0.45 0.00 17.33
N GLN A 189 -0.77 0.24 16.07
CA GLN A 189 -2.12 0.07 15.50
C GLN A 189 -2.23 -1.25 14.76
N GLN A 190 -1.12 -1.68 14.14
CA GLN A 190 -1.05 -2.89 13.35
C GLN A 190 0.11 -3.76 13.80
N LEU A 191 -0.19 -5.02 14.03
CA LEU A 191 0.79 -6.06 14.32
C LEU A 191 0.38 -7.27 13.49
N ASP A 192 1.32 -7.95 12.84
CA ASP A 192 1.04 -9.19 12.12
C ASP A 192 2.21 -10.15 12.30
N LEU A 193 1.94 -11.22 13.05
CA LEU A 193 2.90 -12.28 13.37
C LEU A 193 2.50 -13.62 12.73
N SER A 194 1.52 -13.62 11.83
CA SER A 194 0.93 -14.83 11.26
C SER A 194 1.94 -15.66 10.46
N ASN A 195 1.68 -16.96 10.30
CA ASN A 195 2.52 -17.85 9.50
C ASN A 195 4.00 -17.83 9.94
N ASN A 196 4.21 -18.06 11.24
CA ASN A 196 5.50 -18.31 11.86
C ASN A 196 5.43 -19.61 12.69
N ASN A 197 6.55 -20.00 13.30
CA ASN A 197 6.67 -21.12 14.24
C ASN A 197 6.61 -20.67 15.72
N LEU A 198 5.85 -19.61 16.01
CA LEU A 198 5.69 -19.03 17.34
C LEU A 198 4.88 -19.97 18.26
N THR A 199 5.27 -19.99 19.53
CA THR A 199 4.67 -20.81 20.60
C THR A 199 4.18 -19.94 21.75
N GLY A 200 3.71 -20.56 22.82
CA GLY A 200 3.37 -19.87 24.06
C GLY A 200 1.97 -19.27 24.09
N VAL A 201 1.77 -18.30 24.98
CA VAL A 201 0.50 -17.61 25.22
C VAL A 201 0.54 -16.20 24.64
N ILE A 202 -0.62 -15.66 24.32
CA ILE A 202 -0.76 -14.25 23.93
C ILE A 202 -0.51 -13.39 25.17
N PRO A 203 0.46 -12.47 25.16
CA PRO A 203 0.70 -11.56 26.28
C PRO A 203 -0.48 -10.61 26.53
N ASN A 204 -0.74 -10.28 27.80
CA ASN A 204 -1.86 -9.42 28.19
C ASN A 204 -1.81 -8.03 27.54
N SER A 205 -0.63 -7.50 27.22
CA SER A 205 -0.50 -6.21 26.53
C SER A 205 -1.12 -6.17 25.14
N LEU A 206 -1.26 -7.33 24.51
CA LEU A 206 -1.91 -7.46 23.21
C LEU A 206 -3.44 -7.57 23.35
N GLU A 207 -4.01 -7.81 24.54
CA GLU A 207 -5.47 -7.92 24.71
C GLU A 207 -6.25 -6.64 24.37
N ARG A 208 -5.56 -5.50 24.22
CA ARG A 208 -6.14 -4.26 23.70
C ARG A 208 -6.59 -4.37 22.23
N PHE A 209 -6.04 -5.30 21.47
CA PHE A 209 -6.48 -5.59 20.11
C PHE A 209 -7.75 -6.47 20.17
N PRO A 210 -8.68 -6.33 19.21
CA PRO A 210 -9.91 -7.11 19.23
C PRO A 210 -9.65 -8.62 19.12
N SER A 211 -10.52 -9.44 19.70
CA SER A 211 -10.34 -10.90 19.78
C SER A 211 -10.18 -11.61 18.42
N TRP A 212 -10.70 -11.02 17.34
CA TRP A 212 -10.49 -11.54 15.98
C TRP A 212 -9.04 -11.42 15.52
N ALA A 213 -8.24 -10.50 16.10
CA ALA A 213 -6.80 -10.40 15.84
C ALA A 213 -6.01 -11.55 16.50
N PHE A 214 -6.61 -12.27 17.45
CA PHE A 214 -5.99 -13.42 18.11
C PHE A 214 -6.60 -14.76 17.73
N SER A 215 -7.73 -14.70 17.04
CA SER A 215 -8.36 -15.89 16.52
C SER A 215 -7.44 -16.45 15.46
N LYS A 216 -7.21 -17.78 15.49
CA LYS A 216 -6.82 -18.51 14.27
C LYS A 216 -7.72 -17.93 13.19
N ARG A 217 -7.17 -17.30 12.14
CA ARG A 217 -7.97 -16.98 10.95
C ARG A 217 -8.76 -18.24 10.67
N GLY A 218 -10.08 -18.14 10.91
CA GLY A 218 -10.93 -19.32 10.88
C GLY A 218 -10.70 -19.98 9.53
N GLU A 219 -10.75 -21.30 9.52
CA GLU A 219 -10.77 -22.11 8.31
C GLU A 219 -11.84 -21.62 7.29
N ASP A 220 -12.71 -20.68 7.65
CA ASP A 220 -13.80 -20.13 6.85
C ASP A 220 -13.73 -18.62 6.48
N ARG A 221 -12.62 -17.90 6.71
CA ARG A 221 -12.44 -16.55 6.11
C ARG A 221 -11.06 -16.34 5.52
N THR A 222 -10.93 -16.76 4.26
CA THR A 222 -9.86 -16.29 3.37
C THR A 222 -10.01 -14.78 3.15
N PRO A 223 -8.99 -13.95 3.45
CA PRO A 223 -9.01 -12.55 3.01
C PRO A 223 -9.22 -12.50 1.50
N LEU A 224 -9.85 -11.43 1.02
CA LEU A 224 -10.04 -11.25 -0.41
C LEU A 224 -8.68 -10.99 -1.05
N ASP A 225 -8.24 -11.94 -1.87
CA ASP A 225 -7.09 -11.77 -2.76
C ASP A 225 -7.36 -10.65 -3.77
N TRP A 226 -6.30 -10.22 -4.46
CA TRP A 226 -6.41 -9.13 -5.44
C TRP A 226 -7.42 -9.44 -6.54
N GLU A 227 -7.42 -10.67 -7.07
CA GLU A 227 -8.35 -11.07 -8.13
C GLU A 227 -9.81 -10.92 -7.68
N THR A 228 -10.12 -11.36 -6.46
CA THR A 228 -11.47 -11.25 -5.91
C THR A 228 -11.84 -9.78 -5.69
N ARG A 229 -10.95 -8.94 -5.15
CA ARG A 229 -11.23 -7.50 -5.00
C ARG A 229 -11.46 -6.81 -6.34
N LEU A 230 -10.69 -7.16 -7.37
CA LEU A 230 -10.87 -6.64 -8.72
C LEU A 230 -12.22 -7.08 -9.33
N LYS A 231 -12.62 -8.36 -9.17
CA LYS A 231 -13.95 -8.84 -9.58
C LYS A 231 -15.08 -8.10 -8.88
N ILE A 232 -14.92 -7.83 -7.58
CA ILE A 232 -15.88 -7.03 -6.81
C ILE A 232 -16.03 -5.64 -7.39
N ALA A 233 -14.91 -4.95 -7.64
CA ALA A 233 -14.88 -3.62 -8.25
C ALA A 233 -15.54 -3.60 -9.64
N ILE A 234 -15.22 -4.57 -10.51
CA ILE A 234 -15.80 -4.70 -11.85
C ILE A 234 -17.32 -4.90 -11.77
N GLY A 235 -17.79 -5.81 -10.92
CA GLY A 235 -19.22 -6.08 -10.75
C GLY A 235 -19.99 -4.86 -10.26
N ALA A 236 -19.45 -4.19 -9.24
CA ALA A 236 -20.03 -2.96 -8.72
C ALA A 236 -20.07 -1.85 -9.78
N ALA A 237 -18.98 -1.64 -10.53
CA ALA A 237 -18.90 -0.64 -11.59
C ALA A 237 -19.96 -0.89 -12.67
N ARG A 238 -20.12 -2.14 -13.13
CA ARG A 238 -21.14 -2.54 -14.10
C ARG A 238 -22.55 -2.27 -13.58
N GLY A 239 -22.83 -2.63 -12.32
CA GLY A 239 -24.11 -2.40 -11.68
C GLY A 239 -24.49 -0.91 -11.61
N ILE A 240 -23.56 -0.07 -11.15
CA ILE A 240 -23.78 1.39 -11.07
C ILE A 240 -23.93 1.98 -12.48
N ALA A 241 -23.09 1.58 -13.44
CA ALA A 241 -23.22 2.04 -14.82
C ALA A 241 -24.57 1.68 -15.43
N PHE A 242 -25.08 0.46 -15.17
CA PHE A 242 -26.41 0.05 -15.60
C PHE A 242 -27.51 0.90 -14.95
N ILE A 243 -27.40 1.21 -13.66
CA ILE A 243 -28.34 2.11 -12.97
C ILE A 243 -28.37 3.48 -13.67
N HIS A 244 -27.20 4.03 -14.01
CA HIS A 244 -27.09 5.34 -14.66
C HIS A 244 -27.67 5.38 -16.09
N THR A 245 -27.96 4.24 -16.73
CA THR A 245 -28.67 4.22 -18.02
C THR A 245 -30.20 4.16 -17.87
N GLN A 246 -30.69 3.76 -16.70
CA GLN A 246 -32.13 3.65 -16.45
C GLN A 246 -32.80 5.03 -16.35
N ASN A 247 -34.13 5.03 -16.51
CA ASN A 247 -34.97 6.24 -16.45
C ASN A 247 -34.43 7.38 -17.36
N ASN A 248 -34.20 7.06 -18.63
CA ASN A 248 -33.62 7.99 -19.63
C ASN A 248 -32.31 8.63 -19.17
N GLY A 249 -31.46 7.86 -18.49
CA GLY A 249 -30.17 8.32 -18.01
C GLY A 249 -30.23 9.25 -16.79
N LYS A 250 -31.36 9.31 -16.09
CA LYS A 250 -31.56 10.20 -14.93
C LYS A 250 -31.51 9.46 -13.59
N LEU A 251 -31.52 8.13 -13.59
CA LEU A 251 -31.48 7.38 -12.34
C LEU A 251 -30.09 7.46 -11.69
N VAL A 252 -30.09 7.57 -10.37
CA VAL A 252 -28.92 7.68 -9.50
C VAL A 252 -29.11 6.69 -8.35
N HIS A 253 -28.04 6.06 -7.89
CA HIS A 253 -28.07 5.15 -6.75
C HIS A 253 -28.21 5.90 -5.42
N GLY A 254 -27.33 6.87 -5.18
CA GLY A 254 -27.38 7.82 -4.07
C GLY A 254 -26.92 7.31 -2.70
N ASN A 255 -26.63 6.00 -2.58
CA ASN A 255 -26.18 5.38 -1.32
C ASN A 255 -25.13 4.28 -1.56
N ILE A 256 -24.12 4.55 -2.38
CA ILE A 256 -23.05 3.58 -2.68
C ILE A 256 -22.10 3.49 -1.48
N LYS A 257 -21.91 2.27 -0.98
CA LYS A 257 -20.97 1.92 0.09
C LYS A 257 -20.71 0.41 0.11
N ALA A 258 -19.62 -0.03 0.72
CA ALA A 258 -19.22 -1.44 0.79
C ALA A 258 -20.32 -2.33 1.41
N SER A 259 -21.02 -1.85 2.44
CA SER A 259 -22.12 -2.61 3.07
C SER A 259 -23.31 -2.89 2.14
N ASN A 260 -23.38 -2.20 1.00
CA ASN A 260 -24.47 -2.28 0.02
C ASN A 260 -23.99 -2.92 -1.29
N ILE A 261 -22.82 -3.55 -1.28
CA ILE A 261 -22.27 -4.30 -2.41
C ILE A 261 -22.12 -5.76 -1.95
N PHE A 262 -23.08 -6.59 -2.38
CA PHE A 262 -23.08 -8.02 -2.10
C PHE A 262 -22.18 -8.79 -3.07
N LEU A 263 -21.86 -10.04 -2.74
CA LEU A 263 -21.12 -10.94 -3.61
C LEU A 263 -22.07 -11.96 -4.22
N ASN A 264 -22.05 -12.11 -5.54
CA ASN A 264 -22.73 -13.23 -6.19
C ASN A 264 -21.92 -14.53 -6.09
N SER A 265 -22.46 -15.63 -6.62
CA SER A 265 -21.80 -16.95 -6.65
C SER A 265 -20.45 -16.96 -7.37
N GLU A 266 -20.22 -16.00 -8.27
CA GLU A 266 -18.97 -15.83 -9.03
C GLU A 266 -18.02 -14.81 -8.39
N ARG A 267 -18.34 -14.30 -7.19
CA ARG A 267 -17.61 -13.27 -6.44
C ARG A 267 -17.56 -11.89 -7.09
N TYR A 268 -18.47 -11.59 -8.01
CA TYR A 268 -18.67 -10.23 -8.51
C TYR A 268 -19.51 -9.41 -7.52
N GLY A 269 -19.17 -8.12 -7.42
CA GLY A 269 -19.92 -7.16 -6.62
C GLY A 269 -21.29 -6.89 -7.23
N CYS A 270 -22.33 -6.88 -6.41
CA CYS A 270 -23.72 -6.66 -6.78
C CYS A 270 -24.29 -5.52 -5.94
N VAL A 271 -24.60 -4.41 -6.59
CA VAL A 271 -25.10 -3.19 -5.95
C VAL A 271 -26.53 -3.40 -5.48
N SER A 272 -26.86 -2.88 -4.30
CA SER A 272 -28.16 -3.03 -3.63
C SER A 272 -28.62 -1.74 -2.94
N ASP A 273 -29.85 -1.72 -2.43
CA ASP A 273 -30.47 -0.57 -1.76
C ASP A 273 -30.59 0.69 -2.62
N ILE A 274 -30.85 0.50 -3.92
CA ILE A 274 -31.11 1.60 -4.84
C ILE A 274 -32.33 2.42 -4.39
N GLY A 275 -32.21 3.75 -4.45
CA GLY A 275 -33.32 4.66 -4.14
C GLY A 275 -33.56 4.91 -2.65
N LEU A 276 -32.85 4.21 -1.76
CA LEU A 276 -32.95 4.43 -0.30
C LEU A 276 -32.62 5.88 0.06
N ALA A 277 -31.66 6.50 -0.63
CA ALA A 277 -31.25 7.88 -0.40
C ALA A 277 -32.39 8.91 -0.57
N ALA A 278 -33.37 8.63 -1.43
CA ALA A 278 -34.51 9.52 -1.69
C ALA A 278 -35.53 9.53 -0.54
N VAL A 279 -35.56 8.46 0.26
CA VAL A 279 -36.49 8.27 1.39
C VAL A 279 -35.83 8.46 2.76
N MET A 280 -34.51 8.64 2.80
CA MET A 280 -33.77 8.93 4.04
C MET A 280 -34.05 10.35 4.55
N SER A 281 -34.08 10.49 5.88
CA SER A 281 -34.18 11.80 6.53
C SER A 281 -32.89 12.61 6.34
N PRO A 282 -32.97 13.95 6.18
CA PRO A 282 -31.80 14.81 6.15
C PRO A 282 -30.95 14.63 7.40
N MET A 283 -29.65 14.48 7.20
CA MET A 283 -28.70 14.19 8.27
C MET A 283 -28.17 15.51 8.88
N PRO A 284 -28.00 15.61 10.21
CA PRO A 284 -27.43 16.81 10.84
C PRO A 284 -25.97 17.09 10.41
N LEU A 285 -25.57 18.37 10.35
CA LEU A 285 -24.24 18.83 9.93
C LEU A 285 -23.04 18.13 10.59
N PRO A 286 -23.04 17.85 11.92
CA PRO A 286 -21.94 17.12 12.55
C PRO A 286 -21.78 15.70 11.99
N VAL A 287 -22.88 15.02 11.70
CA VAL A 287 -22.89 13.66 11.12
C VAL A 287 -22.57 13.72 9.61
N MET A 288 -22.99 14.78 8.91
CA MET A 288 -22.61 15.01 7.51
C MET A 288 -21.10 15.14 7.32
N ARG A 289 -20.40 15.82 8.24
CA ARG A 289 -18.94 15.93 8.22
C ARG A 289 -18.24 14.60 8.49
N ALA A 290 -18.94 13.64 9.09
CA ALA A 290 -18.49 12.28 9.34
C ALA A 290 -19.10 11.26 8.36
N ALA A 291 -19.52 11.67 7.15
CA ALA A 291 -20.07 10.76 6.14
C ALA A 291 -19.00 10.35 5.12
N GLY A 292 -18.37 9.19 5.33
CA GLY A 292 -17.12 8.81 4.65
C GLY A 292 -17.20 8.66 3.13
N TYR A 293 -18.32 8.14 2.62
CA TYR A 293 -18.57 7.96 1.18
C TYR A 293 -19.11 9.21 0.47
N ARG A 294 -19.44 10.26 1.23
CA ARG A 294 -20.24 11.35 0.70
C ARG A 294 -19.39 12.34 -0.09
N ALA A 295 -19.83 12.63 -1.31
CA ALA A 295 -19.19 13.65 -2.14
C ALA A 295 -19.29 15.04 -1.49
N PRO A 296 -18.23 15.86 -1.55
CA PRO A 296 -18.14 17.13 -0.81
C PRO A 296 -19.19 18.17 -1.24
N GLU A 297 -19.70 18.09 -2.47
CA GLU A 297 -20.75 18.97 -2.96
C GLU A 297 -22.17 18.56 -2.52
N VAL A 298 -22.36 17.34 -2.03
CA VAL A 298 -23.69 16.81 -1.68
C VAL A 298 -24.03 17.13 -0.23
N THR A 299 -24.81 18.21 -0.04
CA THR A 299 -25.30 18.63 1.28
C THR A 299 -26.60 17.95 1.71
N ASP A 300 -27.36 17.35 0.79
CA ASP A 300 -28.60 16.60 1.05
C ASP A 300 -28.56 15.28 0.25
N THR A 301 -28.76 14.13 0.92
CA THR A 301 -28.66 12.80 0.29
C THR A 301 -29.73 12.59 -0.76
N ARG A 302 -30.87 13.29 -0.62
CA ARG A 302 -31.97 13.25 -1.59
C ARG A 302 -31.63 13.97 -2.90
N LYS A 303 -30.55 14.76 -2.92
CA LYS A 303 -30.04 15.48 -4.09
C LYS A 303 -28.81 14.82 -4.70
N ALA A 304 -28.66 13.50 -4.54
CA ALA A 304 -27.58 12.76 -5.15
C ALA A 304 -27.58 12.91 -6.67
N THR A 305 -26.39 12.94 -7.25
CA THR A 305 -26.15 13.01 -8.69
C THR A 305 -25.33 11.81 -9.15
N GLN A 306 -25.31 11.52 -10.45
CA GLN A 306 -24.42 10.49 -11.00
C GLN A 306 -22.94 10.75 -10.66
N ALA A 307 -22.51 12.01 -10.62
CA ALA A 307 -21.14 12.36 -10.25
C ALA A 307 -20.85 12.15 -8.76
N SER A 308 -21.86 12.23 -7.89
CA SER A 308 -21.72 11.87 -6.48
C SER A 308 -21.69 10.35 -6.25
N ASP A 309 -22.37 9.58 -7.10
CA ASP A 309 -22.23 8.12 -7.13
C ASP A 309 -20.80 7.73 -7.54
N VAL A 310 -20.25 8.40 -8.56
CA VAL A 310 -18.84 8.20 -8.98
C VAL A 310 -17.88 8.47 -7.82
N TYR A 311 -18.07 9.57 -7.07
CA TYR A 311 -17.24 9.84 -5.89
C TYR A 311 -17.34 8.72 -4.85
N SER A 312 -18.56 8.28 -4.54
CA SER A 312 -18.81 7.22 -3.56
C SER A 312 -18.19 5.89 -4.00
N PHE A 313 -18.24 5.59 -5.30
CA PHE A 313 -17.54 4.46 -5.91
C PHE A 313 -16.02 4.58 -5.80
N GLY A 314 -15.47 5.78 -5.97
CA GLY A 314 -14.05 6.07 -5.73
C GLY A 314 -13.62 5.75 -4.30
N VAL A 315 -14.41 6.16 -3.30
CA VAL A 315 -14.16 5.80 -1.89
C VAL A 315 -14.20 4.28 -1.69
N PHE A 316 -15.16 3.59 -2.31
CA PHE A 316 -15.24 2.13 -2.27
C PHE A 316 -14.00 1.45 -2.88
N LEU A 317 -13.48 1.96 -3.99
CA LEU A 317 -12.22 1.46 -4.57
C LEU A 317 -11.04 1.68 -3.62
N LEU A 318 -10.95 2.83 -2.95
CA LEU A 318 -9.91 3.09 -1.95
C LEU A 318 -10.01 2.11 -0.79
N GLU A 319 -11.20 1.74 -0.35
CA GLU A 319 -11.41 0.71 0.68
C GLU A 319 -10.91 -0.66 0.24
N LEU A 320 -11.25 -1.08 -0.99
CA LEU A 320 -10.75 -2.33 -1.56
C LEU A 320 -9.22 -2.33 -1.67
N LEU A 321 -8.61 -1.19 -1.99
CA LEU A 321 -7.16 -1.06 -2.10
C LEU A 321 -6.46 -1.03 -0.75
N THR A 322 -7.04 -0.37 0.25
CA THR A 322 -6.37 -0.02 1.51
C THR A 322 -6.71 -0.96 2.66
N GLY A 323 -7.84 -1.68 2.57
CA GLY A 323 -8.39 -2.45 3.70
C GLY A 323 -8.90 -1.58 4.86
N LYS A 324 -8.97 -0.25 4.67
CA LYS A 324 -9.30 0.76 5.68
C LYS A 324 -10.73 1.28 5.43
N SER A 325 -11.58 1.33 6.46
CA SER A 325 -12.84 2.12 6.46
C SER A 325 -12.65 3.58 5.97
N PRO A 326 -13.68 4.20 5.36
CA PRO A 326 -13.61 5.59 4.89
C PRO A 326 -13.33 6.62 5.99
N ILE A 327 -13.63 6.24 7.24
CA ILE A 327 -13.45 7.05 8.44
C ILE A 327 -12.88 6.15 9.54
N HIS A 328 -11.79 6.60 10.16
CA HIS A 328 -11.29 6.02 11.41
C HIS A 328 -10.91 7.10 12.41
N ALA A 329 -11.08 6.77 13.69
CA ALA A 329 -10.56 7.56 14.78
C ALA A 329 -9.11 7.14 15.06
N THR A 330 -8.21 8.11 15.15
CA THR A 330 -6.92 7.90 15.79
C THR A 330 -7.06 8.02 17.31
N SER A 331 -6.11 7.48 18.08
CA SER A 331 -6.15 7.42 19.54
C SER A 331 -6.23 8.77 20.28
N GLY A 332 -6.30 9.90 19.55
CA GLY A 332 -6.43 11.27 20.06
C GLY A 332 -7.66 12.03 19.55
N GLU A 333 -8.78 11.35 19.29
CA GLU A 333 -10.08 11.93 18.86
C GLU A 333 -10.11 12.60 17.47
N GLU A 334 -8.99 12.66 16.74
CA GLU A 334 -8.98 13.22 15.38
C GLU A 334 -9.54 12.21 14.36
N ILE A 335 -10.60 12.63 13.67
CA ILE A 335 -11.26 11.86 12.61
C ILE A 335 -10.44 12.00 11.33
N VAL A 336 -9.80 10.90 10.92
CA VAL A 336 -9.05 10.84 9.66
C VAL A 336 -9.95 10.30 8.55
N HIS A 337 -10.11 11.11 7.50
CA HIS A 337 -10.84 10.71 6.29
C HIS A 337 -9.90 9.99 5.32
N LEU A 338 -10.30 8.80 4.88
CA LEU A 338 -9.51 7.95 3.98
C LEU A 338 -9.04 8.72 2.74
N VAL A 339 -9.95 9.42 2.05
CA VAL A 339 -9.64 10.22 0.86
C VAL A 339 -8.56 11.27 1.13
N ARG A 340 -8.62 11.97 2.28
CA ARG A 340 -7.63 13.01 2.64
C ARG A 340 -6.27 12.38 2.93
N TRP A 341 -6.26 11.26 3.64
CA TRP A 341 -5.03 10.52 3.97
C TRP A 341 -4.36 10.00 2.69
N VAL A 342 -5.10 9.32 1.81
CA VAL A 342 -4.57 8.83 0.53
C VAL A 342 -4.04 9.97 -0.32
N HIS A 343 -4.75 11.10 -0.41
CA HIS A 343 -4.25 12.29 -1.12
C HIS A 343 -2.94 12.84 -0.54
N SER A 344 -2.70 12.73 0.77
CA SER A 344 -1.43 13.15 1.38
C SER A 344 -0.30 12.22 0.96
N VAL A 345 -0.52 10.92 1.12
CA VAL A 345 0.45 9.87 0.81
C VAL A 345 0.83 9.88 -0.68
N VAL A 346 -0.16 9.99 -1.57
CA VAL A 346 0.09 10.03 -3.03
C VAL A 346 0.84 11.29 -3.47
N ARG A 347 0.66 12.44 -2.79
CA ARG A 347 1.40 13.67 -3.08
C ARG A 347 2.88 13.60 -2.68
N GLU A 348 3.22 12.74 -1.72
CA GLU A 348 4.57 12.56 -1.18
C GLU A 348 5.36 11.46 -1.94
N GLU A 349 4.91 11.10 -3.15
CA GLU A 349 5.54 10.22 -4.14
C GLU A 349 5.68 8.72 -3.80
N TRP A 350 4.86 8.16 -2.89
CA TRP A 350 4.86 6.71 -2.64
C TRP A 350 3.45 6.10 -2.54
N THR A 351 3.10 5.20 -3.46
CA THR A 351 1.77 4.53 -3.52
C THR A 351 1.67 3.27 -2.66
N ALA A 352 2.79 2.67 -2.27
CA ALA A 352 2.80 1.39 -1.57
C ALA A 352 2.18 1.44 -0.16
N GLU A 353 2.29 2.58 0.52
CA GLU A 353 1.70 2.77 1.87
C GLU A 353 0.18 2.84 1.84
N VAL A 354 -0.39 3.16 0.67
CA VAL A 354 -1.84 3.19 0.47
C VAL A 354 -2.41 1.78 0.50
N PHE A 355 -1.67 0.79 -0.01
CA PHE A 355 -2.21 -0.54 -0.23
C PHE A 355 -2.31 -1.36 1.05
N ASP A 356 -3.37 -2.16 1.11
CA ASP A 356 -3.60 -3.16 2.12
C ASP A 356 -2.40 -4.10 2.16
N VAL A 357 -1.79 -4.23 3.34
CA VAL A 357 -0.63 -5.10 3.53
C VAL A 357 -0.94 -6.54 3.15
N GLU A 358 -2.21 -6.97 3.24
CA GLU A 358 -2.66 -8.29 2.80
C GLU A 358 -2.62 -8.45 1.28
N LEU A 359 -2.81 -7.39 0.50
CA LEU A 359 -2.65 -7.41 -0.95
C LEU A 359 -1.17 -7.38 -1.33
N LEU A 360 -0.36 -6.67 -0.56
CA LEU A 360 1.08 -6.69 -0.78
C LEU A 360 1.63 -8.12 -0.75
N ARG A 361 0.94 -9.09 -0.10
CA ARG A 361 1.22 -10.55 -0.07
C ARG A 361 1.19 -11.27 -1.45
N TYR A 362 0.73 -10.63 -2.51
CA TYR A 362 0.74 -11.22 -3.86
C TYR A 362 1.81 -10.57 -4.75
N PRO A 363 2.65 -11.35 -5.46
CA PRO A 363 3.62 -10.80 -6.39
C PRO A 363 2.93 -10.26 -7.66
N ASN A 364 3.57 -9.29 -8.33
CA ASN A 364 3.18 -8.78 -9.65
C ASN A 364 1.82 -8.08 -9.78
N ILE A 365 1.14 -7.76 -8.67
CA ILE A 365 -0.14 -7.04 -8.71
C ILE A 365 -0.01 -5.53 -8.44
N GLU A 366 1.20 -5.04 -8.16
CA GLU A 366 1.41 -3.65 -7.76
C GLU A 366 1.03 -2.65 -8.86
N GLU A 367 1.42 -2.92 -10.10
CA GLU A 367 1.06 -2.08 -11.25
C GLU A 367 -0.47 -2.00 -11.38
N GLU A 368 -1.15 -3.14 -11.25
CA GLU A 368 -2.62 -3.21 -11.28
C GLU A 368 -3.27 -2.43 -10.12
N MET A 369 -2.70 -2.51 -8.91
CA MET A 369 -3.17 -1.74 -7.75
C MET A 369 -2.94 -0.23 -7.94
N VAL A 370 -1.82 0.17 -8.54
CA VAL A 370 -1.52 1.57 -8.87
C VAL A 370 -2.49 2.10 -9.92
N GLU A 371 -2.83 1.31 -10.94
CA GLU A 371 -3.86 1.68 -11.92
C GLU A 371 -5.23 1.84 -11.26
N MET A 372 -5.66 0.88 -10.43
CA MET A 372 -6.92 1.02 -9.68
C MET A 372 -6.90 2.24 -8.75
N LEU A 373 -5.75 2.56 -8.14
CA LEU A 373 -5.58 3.73 -7.31
C LEU A 373 -5.76 5.02 -8.12
N GLN A 374 -5.13 5.11 -9.30
CA GLN A 374 -5.31 6.27 -10.20
C GLN A 374 -6.78 6.46 -10.60
N ILE A 375 -7.47 5.36 -10.92
CA ILE A 375 -8.91 5.37 -11.20
C ILE A 375 -9.68 5.89 -9.98
N ALA A 376 -9.41 5.36 -8.79
CA ALA A 376 -10.05 5.79 -7.55
C ALA A 376 -9.80 7.29 -7.27
N MET A 377 -8.57 7.78 -7.47
CA MET A 377 -8.19 9.18 -7.31
C MET A 377 -8.92 10.10 -8.30
N SER A 378 -9.14 9.66 -9.54
CA SER A 378 -9.95 10.40 -10.52
C SER A 378 -11.43 10.48 -10.13
N CYS A 379 -11.96 9.44 -9.50
CA CYS A 379 -13.34 9.39 -9.03
C CYS A 379 -13.58 10.34 -7.84
N VAL A 380 -12.62 10.44 -6.91
CA VAL A 380 -12.73 11.30 -5.72
C VAL A 380 -12.25 12.74 -5.96
N ALA A 381 -12.09 13.15 -7.21
CA ALA A 381 -11.71 14.51 -7.57
C ALA A 381 -12.67 15.56 -6.95
N ARG A 382 -12.10 16.63 -6.40
CA ARG A 382 -12.86 17.72 -5.78
C ARG A 382 -13.74 18.47 -6.77
N VAL A 383 -13.27 18.62 -8.02
CA VAL A 383 -14.00 19.25 -9.12
C VAL A 383 -14.88 18.19 -9.79
N VAL A 384 -16.20 18.43 -9.84
CA VAL A 384 -17.20 17.44 -10.25
C VAL A 384 -17.02 17.03 -11.71
N GLU A 385 -16.65 18.00 -12.57
CA GLU A 385 -16.48 17.84 -14.01
C GLU A 385 -15.24 17.01 -14.38
N GLN A 386 -14.29 16.88 -13.45
CA GLN A 386 -13.10 16.04 -13.64
C GLN A 386 -13.40 14.55 -13.38
N ARG A 387 -14.53 14.24 -12.75
CA ARG A 387 -14.90 12.85 -12.45
C ARG A 387 -15.36 12.14 -13.73
N PRO A 388 -14.82 10.96 -14.03
CA PRO A 388 -15.23 10.21 -15.20
C PRO A 388 -16.67 9.69 -15.08
N LYS A 389 -17.33 9.42 -16.21
CA LYS A 389 -18.64 8.76 -16.22
C LYS A 389 -18.47 7.26 -15.90
N MET A 390 -19.45 6.67 -15.22
CA MET A 390 -19.43 5.23 -14.89
C MET A 390 -19.24 4.32 -16.11
N ALA A 391 -19.81 4.67 -17.27
CA ALA A 391 -19.61 3.91 -18.51
C ALA A 391 -18.13 3.88 -18.96
N GLY A 392 -17.38 4.95 -18.73
CA GLY A 392 -15.93 4.98 -18.98
C GLY A 392 -15.16 4.23 -17.89
N LEU A 393 -15.59 4.34 -16.63
CA LEU A 393 -14.97 3.64 -15.50
C LEU A 393 -15.03 2.13 -15.62
N VAL A 394 -16.15 1.57 -16.12
CA VAL A 394 -16.24 0.13 -16.37
C VAL A 394 -15.10 -0.34 -17.28
N LYS A 395 -14.83 0.39 -18.36
CA LYS A 395 -13.72 0.05 -19.28
C LYS A 395 -12.37 0.14 -18.58
N MET A 396 -12.13 1.26 -17.89
CA MET A 396 -10.87 1.46 -17.17
C MET A 396 -10.58 0.35 -16.16
N VAL A 397 -11.57 -0.05 -15.35
CA VAL A 397 -11.40 -1.10 -14.33
C VAL A 397 -11.27 -2.49 -14.95
N GLU A 398 -11.94 -2.77 -16.07
CA GLU A 398 -11.80 -4.03 -16.81
C GLU A 398 -10.45 -4.16 -17.52
N GLU A 399 -9.86 -3.04 -17.94
CA GLU A 399 -8.58 -2.99 -18.66
C GLU A 399 -7.36 -3.24 -17.78
N ILE A 400 -7.47 -3.04 -16.46
CA ILE A 400 -6.38 -3.30 -15.48
C ILE A 400 -5.74 -4.68 -15.69
N ARG A 401 -6.54 -5.70 -16.01
CA ARG A 401 -6.04 -7.08 -16.22
C ARG A 401 -5.39 -7.31 -17.58
N ARG A 402 -5.68 -6.47 -18.59
CA ARG A 402 -5.28 -6.72 -19.99
C ARG A 402 -3.85 -6.30 -20.30
N VAL A 403 -3.27 -5.37 -19.52
CA VAL A 403 -1.94 -4.81 -19.78
C VAL A 403 -0.83 -5.88 -19.64
N ASN A 404 -0.99 -6.89 -18.78
CA ASN A 404 0.02 -7.93 -18.55
C ASN A 404 -0.11 -9.20 -19.41
N ASN A 405 -1.31 -9.55 -19.89
CA ASN A 405 -1.48 -10.73 -20.75
C ASN A 405 -0.98 -10.51 -22.20
N GLY A 406 -0.81 -9.25 -22.62
CA GLY A 406 -0.33 -8.90 -23.97
C GLY A 406 1.15 -9.19 -24.22
N ASN A 407 1.97 -9.30 -23.16
CA ASN A 407 3.42 -9.50 -23.27
C ASN A 407 3.86 -10.98 -23.17
N GLN A 408 2.93 -11.92 -23.00
CA GLN A 408 3.21 -13.36 -23.01
C GLN A 408 2.65 -14.12 -24.23
N LEU A 409 1.88 -13.46 -25.11
CA LEU A 409 1.33 -14.06 -26.34
C LEU A 409 2.00 -13.51 -27.59
N SER A 410 3.31 -13.69 -27.69
CA SER A 410 3.99 -13.66 -28.98
C SER A 410 5.18 -14.60 -28.95
N PHE A 411 4.93 -15.90 -29.02
CA PHE A 411 5.76 -16.91 -29.69
C PHE A 411 5.04 -18.24 -29.50
N GLU A 412 4.22 -18.60 -30.48
CA GLU A 412 4.08 -19.95 -31.05
C GLU A 412 2.78 -20.03 -31.86
N THR A 413 2.92 -19.86 -33.17
CA THR A 413 1.92 -20.31 -34.12
C THR A 413 2.57 -21.38 -34.98
N LYS A 414 2.12 -22.62 -34.83
CA LYS A 414 1.79 -23.63 -35.86
C LYS A 414 2.04 -25.05 -35.33
N SER A 415 0.95 -25.82 -35.12
CA SER A 415 0.46 -26.77 -36.13
C SER A 415 -0.61 -27.73 -35.57
N GLU A 416 -1.72 -27.79 -36.33
CA GLU A 416 -2.51 -28.96 -36.73
C GLU A 416 -3.20 -29.89 -35.70
N ALA A 417 -4.53 -29.69 -35.64
CA ALA A 417 -5.62 -30.66 -35.83
C ALA A 417 -5.41 -32.16 -35.54
N SER A 418 -6.25 -32.71 -34.66
CA SER A 418 -7.09 -33.90 -34.95
C SER A 418 -8.13 -34.14 -33.85
N ALA A 419 -9.18 -34.87 -34.21
CA ALA A 419 -10.50 -34.85 -33.61
C ALA A 419 -10.75 -35.93 -32.54
N SER A 420 -11.84 -35.69 -31.79
CA SER A 420 -12.88 -36.68 -31.42
C SER A 420 -12.84 -37.42 -30.06
N THR A 421 -13.99 -37.28 -29.37
CA THR A 421 -14.85 -38.31 -28.72
C THR A 421 -14.88 -38.49 -27.19
N SER A 422 -16.13 -38.39 -26.69
CA SER A 422 -16.82 -39.16 -25.62
C SER A 422 -16.51 -38.98 -24.12
N ILE A 423 -17.50 -38.42 -23.42
CA ILE A 423 -18.00 -38.74 -22.05
C ILE A 423 -18.75 -40.12 -22.12
N PRO A 424 -19.25 -40.80 -21.04
CA PRO A 424 -19.27 -40.48 -19.60
C PRO A 424 -19.10 -41.66 -18.60
N HIS A 425 -18.97 -41.38 -17.30
CA HIS A 425 -19.98 -41.76 -16.28
C HIS A 425 -19.59 -41.43 -14.84
N ALA A 426 -20.62 -41.01 -14.10
CA ALA A 426 -20.66 -40.76 -12.68
C ALA A 426 -20.81 -42.06 -11.87
N VAL A 427 -20.36 -42.04 -10.61
CA VAL A 427 -20.96 -42.81 -9.51
C VAL A 427 -20.98 -41.94 -8.25
N ALA A 428 -22.17 -41.79 -7.68
CA ALA A 428 -22.44 -41.26 -6.36
C ALA A 428 -22.54 -42.42 -5.35
N GLU A 429 -22.29 -42.16 -4.05
CA GLU A 429 -23.01 -42.71 -2.88
C GLU A 429 -22.38 -42.10 -1.58
N THR A 430 -23.08 -41.22 -0.88
CA THR A 430 -23.92 -41.40 0.35
C THR A 430 -23.21 -41.58 1.70
N THR A 431 -23.32 -40.54 2.52
CA THR A 431 -23.71 -40.49 3.96
C THR A 431 -23.07 -41.44 4.99
N SER A 432 -22.53 -40.87 6.07
CA SER A 432 -23.04 -41.15 7.43
C SER A 432 -22.59 -40.12 8.48
N SER A 433 -23.47 -39.90 9.43
CA SER A 433 -23.40 -39.06 10.63
C SER A 433 -22.66 -39.78 11.76
N SER A 434 -21.89 -39.06 12.60
CA SER A 434 -22.16 -38.96 14.06
C SER A 434 -20.97 -38.44 14.90
N THR A 435 -21.35 -37.57 15.84
CA THR A 435 -20.80 -37.40 17.21
C THR A 435 -19.39 -36.85 17.46
N VAL A 436 -19.39 -35.67 18.08
CA VAL A 436 -18.31 -35.00 18.81
C VAL A 436 -17.84 -35.81 20.02
N PRO A 437 -16.53 -35.80 20.30
CA PRO A 437 -16.07 -35.55 21.67
C PRO A 437 -15.06 -34.40 21.73
N LEU A 438 -15.33 -33.45 22.64
CA LEU A 438 -14.39 -32.44 23.10
C LEU A 438 -13.16 -33.10 23.73
N LYS A 439 -11.96 -32.82 23.21
CA LYS A 439 -10.71 -32.88 23.99
C LYS A 439 -9.65 -31.91 23.45
N LYS A 440 -9.38 -30.91 24.29
CA LYS A 440 -8.13 -30.16 24.52
C LYS A 440 -6.96 -30.45 23.54
N ASN A 441 -6.63 -29.44 22.74
CA ASN A 441 -5.27 -28.90 22.66
C ASN A 441 -5.33 -27.49 22.03
N ASN A 442 -5.18 -26.48 22.87
CA ASN A 442 -5.11 -25.07 22.48
C ASN A 442 -3.74 -24.79 21.84
N GLU A 443 -3.58 -25.09 20.55
CA GLU A 443 -2.51 -24.53 19.74
C GLU A 443 -3.06 -23.30 19.01
N ARG A 444 -3.04 -22.16 19.72
CA ARG A 444 -3.46 -20.86 19.20
C ARG A 444 -2.36 -20.29 18.30
N LYS A 445 -2.38 -20.62 17.01
CA LYS A 445 -1.59 -19.92 15.98
C LYS A 445 -2.17 -18.53 15.77
N LEU A 446 -1.42 -17.50 16.18
CA LEU A 446 -1.81 -16.10 16.07
C LEU A 446 -1.84 -15.64 14.62
N SER A 447 -2.89 -14.91 14.23
CA SER A 447 -2.90 -14.04 13.06
C SER A 447 -3.48 -12.69 13.44
N LEU A 448 -2.62 -11.72 13.75
CA LEU A 448 -3.02 -10.33 13.94
C LEU A 448 -3.08 -9.65 12.55
N VAL A 449 -4.13 -8.86 12.29
CA VAL A 449 -4.28 -7.99 11.10
C VAL A 449 -4.41 -6.55 11.57
#